data_AF-B3E0T5-F1
#
_entry.id   AF-B3E0T5-F1
#
_cell.length_a   1.000
_cell.length_b   1.000
_cell.length_c   1.000
_cell.angle_alpha   90.00
_cell.angle_beta   90.00
_cell.angle_gamma   90.00
#
_symmetry.space_group_name_H-M   'P 1'
#
loop_
_entity.id
_entity.type
_entity.pdbx_description
1 polymer ?
#
loop_
_entity_poly.entity_id
_entity_poly.type
_entity_poly.pdbx_seq_one_letter_code
_entity_poly.pdbx_strand_id
1 'polypeptide(L)'
;MSNEDGYSSNRWELPEHWGTHLDAPLHYSKGGKTVADIPISELFCPAIVIDIADRAAADPDTAVSLEDILSWERKFGEIPRKGFVLMHSGWGKWVQTPLFYNKKEDGLLHFPGFSAEAVQFLVNSRNVAGVGVDTLSIDCGKSLDYPVHKILFAAGKWALECLCNLHSLPPQGAWLLVGAIPLRKATGFPARVFALVP
;
A
#
# COMPACT_ATOMS: atom_id res chain seq x y z
N MET A 1 31.00 5.07 -8.05
CA MET A 1 32.26 5.13 -8.85
C MET A 1 32.90 3.74 -8.78
N SER A 2 33.15 3.09 -9.91
CA SER A 2 33.95 1.86 -9.94
C SER A 2 35.41 2.26 -9.93
N ASN A 3 36.10 2.05 -8.81
CA ASN A 3 37.52 2.39 -8.75
C ASN A 3 38.36 1.18 -8.37
N GLU A 4 39.57 1.24 -8.89
CA GLU A 4 40.71 0.34 -8.83
C GLU A 4 41.19 0.01 -7.40
N ASP A 5 40.47 0.43 -6.36
CA ASP A 5 40.76 0.25 -4.92
C ASP A 5 39.99 -0.92 -4.27
N GLY A 6 39.27 -1.72 -5.06
CA GLY A 6 38.66 -2.97 -4.60
C GLY A 6 37.32 -2.85 -3.86
N TYR A 7 36.70 -1.66 -3.77
CA TYR A 7 35.33 -1.51 -3.27
C TYR A 7 34.54 -0.42 -4.02
N SER A 8 33.21 -0.58 -4.07
CA SER A 8 32.28 0.38 -4.66
C SER A 8 31.25 0.80 -3.63
N SER A 9 31.03 2.11 -3.49
CA SER A 9 30.03 2.68 -2.59
C SER A 9 29.37 3.90 -3.22
N ASN A 10 28.11 4.16 -2.85
CA ASN A 10 27.33 5.31 -3.30
C ASN A 10 26.64 5.97 -2.09
N ARG A 11 26.41 7.28 -2.17
CA ARG A 11 25.61 8.04 -1.20
C ARG A 11 24.25 8.37 -1.80
N TRP A 12 23.20 8.28 -0.99
CA TRP A 12 21.82 8.49 -1.39
C TRP A 12 21.19 9.60 -0.55
N GLU A 13 20.32 10.39 -1.17
CA GLU A 13 19.37 11.30 -0.55
C GLU A 13 18.01 11.02 -1.18
N LEU A 14 16.98 10.77 -0.36
CA LEU A 14 15.69 10.31 -0.84
C LEU A 14 14.56 10.81 0.08
N PRO A 15 13.37 11.12 -0.48
CA PRO A 15 12.16 11.29 0.31
C PRO A 15 11.78 9.99 1.06
N GLU A 16 11.12 10.12 2.20
CA GLU A 16 10.58 8.97 2.95
C GLU A 16 9.58 8.14 2.13
N HIS A 17 8.77 8.83 1.32
CA HIS A 17 7.69 8.25 0.51
C HIS A 17 8.11 8.13 -0.96
N TRP A 18 9.18 7.38 -1.21
CA TRP A 18 9.75 7.22 -2.55
C TRP A 18 9.69 5.78 -3.05
N GLY A 19 9.10 5.59 -4.23
CA GLY A 19 8.94 4.27 -4.85
C GLY A 19 8.14 3.33 -3.97
N THR A 20 8.44 2.03 -4.00
CA THR A 20 7.83 1.08 -3.07
C THR A 20 8.24 1.39 -1.64
N HIS A 21 7.29 1.77 -0.80
CA HIS A 21 7.57 2.24 0.55
C HIS A 21 6.48 1.82 1.54
N LEU A 22 6.84 1.88 2.82
CA LEU A 22 5.92 1.72 3.94
C LEU A 22 5.54 3.08 4.49
N ASP A 23 4.26 3.26 4.79
CA ASP A 23 3.75 4.38 5.56
C ASP A 23 3.42 3.96 6.98
N ALA A 24 3.95 4.71 7.94
CA ALA A 24 3.69 4.54 9.35
C ALA A 24 2.57 5.48 9.82
N PRO A 25 1.82 5.12 10.89
CA PRO A 25 0.73 5.93 11.40
C PRO A 25 1.07 7.40 11.66
N LEU A 26 2.31 7.71 12.07
CA LEU A 26 2.75 9.09 12.32
C LEU A 26 2.53 10.02 11.11
N HIS A 27 2.48 9.47 9.89
CA HIS A 27 2.29 10.23 8.66
C HIS A 27 0.99 11.08 8.65
N TYR A 28 -0.14 10.56 9.16
CA TYR A 28 -1.41 11.31 9.30
C TYR A 28 -2.03 11.25 10.70
N SER A 29 -1.42 10.55 11.67
CA SER A 29 -1.91 10.43 13.04
C SER A 29 -0.93 11.06 14.02
N LYS A 30 -1.34 12.17 14.65
CA LYS A 30 -0.48 12.89 15.61
C LYS A 30 -0.15 11.99 16.79
N GLY A 31 1.14 11.73 17.00
CA GLY A 31 1.61 10.81 18.03
C GLY A 31 1.46 9.32 17.67
N GLY A 32 1.14 9.01 16.41
CA GLY A 32 1.13 7.65 15.88
C GLY A 32 2.53 7.02 15.85
N LYS A 33 2.56 5.71 15.62
CA LYS A 33 3.80 4.94 15.47
C LYS A 33 4.64 5.47 14.30
N THR A 34 5.95 5.57 14.51
CA THR A 34 6.94 5.74 13.43
C THR A 34 7.23 4.40 12.77
N VAL A 35 7.98 4.40 11.66
CA VAL A 35 8.46 3.15 11.04
C VAL A 35 9.19 2.26 12.06
N ALA A 36 10.00 2.85 12.95
CA ALA A 36 10.74 2.12 13.98
C ALA A 36 9.85 1.55 15.11
N ASP A 37 8.63 2.06 15.29
CA ASP A 37 7.72 1.64 16.35
C ASP A 37 6.77 0.52 15.90
N ILE A 38 6.75 0.18 14.60
CA ILE A 38 5.98 -0.95 14.07
C ILE A 38 6.69 -2.24 14.48
N PRO A 39 6.05 -3.13 15.26
CA PRO A 39 6.66 -4.40 15.64
C PRO A 39 6.98 -5.23 14.40
N ILE A 40 8.16 -5.85 14.36
CA ILE A 40 8.56 -6.71 13.24
C ILE A 40 7.58 -7.86 12.98
N SER A 41 6.87 -8.32 14.03
CA SER A 41 5.82 -9.33 13.92
C SER A 41 4.58 -8.85 13.16
N GLU A 42 4.39 -7.54 12.99
CA GLU A 42 3.34 -6.97 12.12
C GLU A 42 3.81 -6.90 10.66
N LEU A 43 5.12 -6.83 10.41
CA LEU A 43 5.72 -6.80 9.06
C LEU A 43 5.85 -8.20 8.41
N PHE A 44 5.35 -9.23 9.10
CA PHE A 44 5.17 -10.59 8.62
C PHE A 44 3.72 -11.01 8.84
N CYS A 45 2.88 -10.94 7.81
CA CYS A 45 1.44 -11.16 7.96
C CYS A 45 0.81 -11.87 6.76
N PRO A 46 -0.32 -12.59 6.94
CA PRO A 46 -1.06 -13.15 5.82
C PRO A 46 -1.59 -12.02 4.93
N ALA A 47 -1.57 -12.21 3.61
CA ALA A 47 -2.06 -11.24 2.65
C ALA A 47 -3.14 -11.81 1.75
N ILE A 48 -4.07 -10.94 1.37
CA ILE A 48 -5.13 -11.24 0.41
C ILE A 48 -5.09 -10.20 -0.70
N VAL A 49 -5.57 -10.58 -1.88
CA VAL A 49 -5.63 -9.68 -3.04
C VAL A 49 -7.07 -9.46 -3.45
N ILE A 50 -7.47 -8.20 -3.53
CA ILE A 50 -8.69 -7.73 -4.17
C ILE A 50 -8.31 -7.19 -5.54
N ASP A 51 -8.75 -7.88 -6.59
CA ASP A 51 -8.51 -7.50 -7.97
C ASP A 51 -9.60 -6.57 -8.48
N ILE A 52 -9.21 -5.38 -8.93
CA ILE A 52 -10.07 -4.40 -9.57
C ILE A 52 -9.50 -3.94 -10.93
N ALA A 53 -8.56 -4.70 -11.52
CA ALA A 53 -7.77 -4.25 -12.66
C ALA A 53 -8.61 -3.92 -13.90
N ASP A 54 -9.62 -4.74 -14.20
CA ASP A 54 -10.55 -4.47 -15.31
C ASP A 54 -11.36 -3.19 -15.08
N ARG A 55 -11.79 -2.96 -13.83
CA ARG A 55 -12.51 -1.76 -13.43
C ARG A 55 -11.62 -0.52 -13.51
N ALA A 56 -10.38 -0.62 -13.05
CA ALA A 56 -9.38 0.44 -13.10
C ALA A 56 -8.95 0.80 -14.53
N ALA A 57 -8.95 -0.18 -15.45
CA ALA A 57 -8.69 0.06 -16.87
C ALA A 57 -9.82 0.84 -17.54
N ALA A 58 -11.07 0.64 -17.12
CA ALA A 58 -12.24 1.37 -17.62
C ALA A 58 -12.43 2.74 -16.95
N ASP A 59 -12.15 2.83 -15.65
CA ASP A 59 -12.32 4.02 -14.83
C ASP A 59 -11.10 4.18 -13.88
N PRO A 60 -10.19 5.14 -14.15
CA PRO A 60 -9.03 5.37 -13.31
C PRO A 60 -9.38 5.92 -11.92
N ASP A 61 -10.62 6.38 -11.70
CA ASP A 61 -11.10 6.90 -10.43
C ASP A 61 -11.85 5.85 -9.59
N THR A 62 -11.91 4.60 -10.05
CA THR A 62 -12.53 3.52 -9.27
C THR A 62 -11.78 3.29 -7.95
N ALA A 63 -12.44 2.64 -7.01
CA ALA A 63 -11.86 2.33 -5.70
C ALA A 63 -12.27 0.94 -5.23
N VAL A 64 -11.45 0.27 -4.42
CA VAL A 64 -11.91 -0.90 -3.65
C VAL A 64 -13.08 -0.46 -2.77
N SER A 65 -14.24 -1.05 -2.98
CA SER A 65 -15.47 -0.77 -2.25
C SER A 65 -15.70 -1.79 -1.12
N LEU A 66 -16.65 -1.47 -0.23
CA LEU A 66 -17.10 -2.44 0.77
C LEU A 66 -17.66 -3.71 0.11
N GLU A 67 -18.39 -3.57 -0.99
CA GLU A 67 -18.96 -4.73 -1.69
C GLU A 67 -17.88 -5.62 -2.33
N ASP A 68 -16.76 -5.05 -2.78
CA ASP A 68 -15.62 -5.83 -3.26
C ASP A 68 -15.04 -6.71 -2.14
N ILE A 69 -14.92 -6.16 -0.93
CA ILE A 69 -14.47 -6.89 0.27
C ILE A 69 -15.47 -8.00 0.62
N LEU A 70 -16.76 -7.68 0.73
CA LEU A 70 -17.78 -8.67 1.09
C LEU A 70 -17.92 -9.77 0.02
N SER A 71 -17.78 -9.42 -1.26
CA SER A 71 -17.75 -10.38 -2.37
C SER A 71 -16.54 -11.31 -2.28
N TRP A 72 -15.37 -10.76 -1.98
CA TRP A 72 -14.16 -11.55 -1.76
C TRP A 72 -14.36 -12.53 -0.61
N GLU A 73 -14.93 -12.08 0.52
CA GLU A 73 -15.14 -12.95 1.68
C GLU A 73 -16.17 -14.05 1.46
N ARG A 74 -17.22 -13.79 0.66
CA ARG A 74 -18.18 -14.84 0.27
C ARG A 74 -17.51 -15.96 -0.54
N LYS A 75 -16.44 -15.65 -1.27
CA LYS A 75 -15.73 -16.61 -2.14
C LYS A 75 -14.59 -17.32 -1.43
N PHE A 76 -13.85 -16.62 -0.57
CA PHE A 76 -12.59 -17.09 -0.02
C PHE A 76 -12.61 -17.28 1.50
N GLY A 77 -13.64 -16.80 2.19
CA GLY A 77 -13.74 -16.79 3.65
C GLY A 77 -13.35 -15.43 4.24
N GLU A 78 -13.48 -15.30 5.55
CA GLU A 78 -13.19 -14.02 6.24
C GLU A 78 -11.71 -13.62 6.11
N ILE A 79 -11.45 -12.33 5.90
CA ILE A 79 -10.09 -11.78 5.90
C ILE A 79 -9.43 -12.09 7.25
N PRO A 80 -8.22 -12.71 7.27
CA PRO A 80 -7.54 -13.02 8.51
C PRO A 80 -7.33 -11.79 9.40
N ARG A 81 -7.51 -11.94 10.72
CA ARG A 81 -7.12 -10.90 11.69
C ARG A 81 -5.64 -10.60 11.53
N LYS A 82 -5.30 -9.30 11.57
CA LYS A 82 -3.94 -8.81 11.26
C LYS A 82 -3.45 -9.22 9.86
N GLY A 83 -4.36 -9.56 8.94
CA GLY A 83 -4.04 -9.75 7.54
C GLY A 83 -3.83 -8.42 6.83
N PHE A 84 -3.19 -8.48 5.67
CA PHE A 84 -2.89 -7.33 4.82
C PHE A 84 -3.72 -7.39 3.54
N VAL A 85 -4.42 -6.30 3.22
CA VAL A 85 -5.33 -6.26 2.06
C VAL A 85 -4.66 -5.51 0.91
N LEU A 86 -4.34 -6.23 -0.16
CA LEU A 86 -3.69 -5.68 -1.34
C LEU A 86 -4.74 -5.39 -2.42
N MET A 87 -4.75 -4.16 -2.93
CA MET A 87 -5.48 -3.80 -4.14
C MET A 87 -4.60 -4.05 -5.36
N HIS A 88 -5.01 -4.98 -6.22
CA HIS A 88 -4.44 -5.12 -7.55
C HIS A 88 -5.28 -4.32 -8.54
N SER A 89 -4.75 -3.21 -9.04
CA SER A 89 -5.42 -2.40 -10.06
C SER A 89 -4.75 -2.47 -11.45
N GLY A 90 -3.59 -3.12 -11.53
CA GLY A 90 -2.80 -3.20 -12.76
C GLY A 90 -2.09 -1.88 -13.09
N TRP A 91 -2.05 -0.92 -12.16
CA TRP A 91 -1.53 0.43 -12.39
C TRP A 91 -0.01 0.47 -12.56
N GLY A 92 0.68 -0.52 -11.98
CA GLY A 92 2.15 -0.64 -12.05
C GLY A 92 2.71 -0.65 -13.48
N LYS A 93 1.88 -0.98 -14.49
CA LYS A 93 2.28 -0.89 -15.92
C LYS A 93 2.69 0.51 -16.36
N TRP A 94 2.23 1.55 -15.65
CA TRP A 94 2.49 2.95 -16.00
C TRP A 94 3.72 3.55 -15.32
N VAL A 95 4.39 2.84 -14.41
CA VAL A 95 5.41 3.40 -13.49
C VAL A 95 6.55 4.17 -14.18
N GLN A 96 6.89 3.83 -15.42
CA GLN A 96 7.94 4.51 -16.20
C GLN A 96 7.40 5.61 -17.13
N THR A 97 6.15 6.01 -16.95
CA THR A 97 5.46 6.96 -17.84
C THR A 97 4.76 8.04 -17.02
N PRO A 98 4.49 9.22 -17.61
CA PRO A 98 3.66 10.25 -16.96
C PRO A 98 2.25 9.79 -16.59
N LEU A 99 1.75 8.71 -17.22
CA LEU A 99 0.45 8.11 -16.91
C LEU A 99 0.40 7.47 -15.52
N PHE A 100 1.54 7.25 -14.83
CA PHE A 100 1.51 6.79 -13.44
C PHE A 100 0.81 7.80 -12.52
N TYR A 101 1.08 9.08 -12.74
CA TYR A 101 0.39 10.19 -12.08
C TYR A 101 -0.98 10.46 -12.70
N ASN A 102 -1.10 10.24 -14.01
CA ASN A 102 -2.30 10.52 -14.82
C ASN A 102 -2.91 11.90 -14.53
N LYS A 103 -2.03 12.88 -14.32
CA LYS A 103 -2.42 14.23 -13.93
C LYS A 103 -3.21 14.90 -15.05
N LYS A 104 -4.38 15.45 -14.74
CA LYS A 104 -5.23 16.18 -15.70
C LYS A 104 -5.00 17.69 -15.63
N GLU A 105 -5.69 18.43 -16.49
CA GLU A 105 -5.57 19.89 -16.61
C GLU A 105 -5.99 20.65 -15.35
N ASP A 106 -6.91 20.07 -14.57
CA ASP A 106 -7.32 20.58 -13.25
C ASP A 106 -6.24 20.42 -12.16
N GLY A 107 -5.15 19.74 -12.48
CA GLY A 107 -4.03 19.47 -11.58
C GLY A 107 -4.23 18.26 -10.67
N LEU A 108 -5.38 17.59 -10.73
CA LEU A 108 -5.66 16.38 -9.96
C LEU A 108 -4.99 15.16 -10.57
N LEU A 109 -4.65 14.20 -9.71
CA LEU A 109 -4.15 12.89 -10.12
C LEU A 109 -5.33 11.93 -10.31
N HIS A 110 -5.15 10.92 -11.16
CA HIS A 110 -6.24 9.98 -11.46
C HIS A 110 -5.72 8.56 -11.48
N PHE A 111 -5.86 7.90 -10.34
CA PHE A 111 -5.52 6.50 -10.18
C PHE A 111 -6.39 5.89 -9.06
N PRO A 112 -6.58 4.55 -9.07
CA PRO A 112 -7.40 3.89 -8.09
C PRO A 112 -6.84 3.94 -6.67
N GLY A 113 -7.70 3.72 -5.69
CA GLY A 113 -7.34 3.57 -4.29
C GLY A 113 -8.40 2.77 -3.54
N PHE A 114 -8.49 2.96 -2.23
CA PHE A 114 -9.57 2.41 -1.42
C PHE A 114 -10.67 3.45 -1.18
N SER A 115 -11.91 3.00 -0.96
CA SER A 115 -12.94 3.87 -0.43
C SER A 115 -12.81 4.02 1.09
N ALA A 116 -13.25 5.16 1.63
CA ALA A 116 -13.27 5.39 3.07
C ALA A 116 -14.13 4.34 3.81
N GLU A 117 -15.27 3.97 3.24
CA GLU A 117 -16.16 2.94 3.78
C GLU A 117 -15.49 1.57 3.84
N ALA A 118 -14.78 1.18 2.77
CA ALA A 118 -14.04 -0.08 2.71
C ALA A 118 -12.99 -0.15 3.83
N VAL A 119 -12.19 0.91 3.98
CA VAL A 119 -11.12 0.93 4.99
C VAL A 119 -11.69 1.00 6.39
N GLN A 120 -12.78 1.74 6.61
CA GLN A 120 -13.47 1.78 7.90
C GLN A 120 -13.96 0.39 8.33
N PHE A 121 -14.49 -0.39 7.40
CA PHE A 121 -14.87 -1.79 7.64
C PHE A 121 -13.65 -2.67 7.96
N LEU A 122 -12.58 -2.58 7.17
CA LEU A 122 -11.37 -3.38 7.39
C LEU A 122 -10.76 -3.14 8.78
N VAL A 123 -10.70 -1.87 9.23
CA VAL A 123 -10.13 -1.56 10.54
C VAL A 123 -11.06 -1.96 11.69
N ASN A 124 -12.37 -1.70 11.60
CA ASN A 124 -13.31 -1.93 12.69
C ASN A 124 -13.76 -3.39 12.80
N SER A 125 -14.05 -4.03 11.67
CA SER A 125 -14.71 -5.34 11.62
C SER A 125 -13.75 -6.50 11.41
N ARG A 126 -12.56 -6.25 10.81
CA ARG A 126 -11.57 -7.30 10.52
C ARG A 126 -10.27 -7.15 11.30
N ASN A 127 -9.99 -5.96 11.84
CA ASN A 127 -8.74 -5.67 12.53
C ASN A 127 -7.52 -6.08 11.69
N VAL A 128 -7.48 -5.63 10.44
CA VAL A 128 -6.35 -5.83 9.51
C VAL A 128 -5.06 -5.23 10.08
N ALA A 129 -3.91 -5.65 9.54
CA ALA A 129 -2.62 -5.02 9.80
C ALA A 129 -2.48 -3.71 9.00
N GLY A 130 -3.01 -3.70 7.77
CA GLY A 130 -2.86 -2.59 6.85
C GLY A 130 -3.46 -2.87 5.48
N VAL A 131 -3.24 -1.94 4.55
CA VAL A 131 -3.63 -2.05 3.15
C VAL A 131 -2.47 -1.68 2.24
N GLY A 132 -2.48 -2.16 1.00
CA GLY A 132 -1.47 -1.77 0.02
C GLY A 132 -1.98 -1.67 -1.39
N VAL A 133 -1.31 -0.85 -2.19
CA VAL A 133 -1.69 -0.50 -3.56
C VAL A 133 -0.50 -0.56 -4.52
N ASP A 134 -0.78 -0.79 -5.80
CA ASP A 134 0.16 -0.62 -6.91
C ASP A 134 0.13 0.80 -7.52
N THR A 135 -0.49 1.75 -6.83
CA THR A 135 -0.62 3.19 -7.19
C THR A 135 0.24 4.08 -6.27
N LEU A 136 0.19 5.39 -6.50
CA LEU A 136 0.93 6.43 -5.75
C LEU A 136 0.32 6.76 -4.38
N SER A 137 -0.89 6.29 -4.09
CA SER A 137 -1.58 6.58 -2.83
C SER A 137 -2.64 5.52 -2.53
N ILE A 138 -2.81 5.16 -1.26
CA ILE A 138 -3.93 4.32 -0.79
C ILE A 138 -5.30 5.01 -0.91
N ASP A 139 -5.32 6.34 -1.05
CA ASP A 139 -6.49 7.11 -1.46
C ASP A 139 -6.57 7.20 -2.99
N CYS A 140 -7.78 7.35 -3.54
CA CYS A 140 -7.94 7.68 -4.96
C CYS A 140 -7.19 8.97 -5.31
N GLY A 141 -6.55 9.02 -6.48
CA GLY A 141 -5.67 10.15 -6.86
C GLY A 141 -6.32 11.54 -6.87
N LYS A 142 -7.65 11.60 -7.00
CA LYS A 142 -8.41 12.86 -6.96
C LYS A 142 -8.74 13.34 -5.55
N SER A 143 -8.44 12.55 -4.51
CA SER A 143 -8.70 12.95 -3.13
C SER A 143 -7.75 14.07 -2.70
N LEU A 144 -8.32 15.11 -2.09
CA LEU A 144 -7.59 16.23 -1.51
C LEU A 144 -7.55 16.18 0.02
N ASP A 145 -8.42 15.36 0.62
CA ASP A 145 -8.62 15.26 2.05
C ASP A 145 -8.12 13.93 2.64
N TYR A 146 -7.68 12.98 1.82
CA TYR A 146 -7.01 11.73 2.20
C TYR A 146 -7.72 10.95 3.33
N PRO A 147 -9.03 10.64 3.18
CA PRO A 147 -9.79 9.96 4.22
C PRO A 147 -9.26 8.57 4.53
N VAL A 148 -8.72 7.82 3.55
CA VAL A 148 -8.16 6.48 3.78
C VAL A 148 -6.95 6.56 4.69
N HIS A 149 -5.99 7.44 4.40
CA HIS A 149 -4.85 7.70 5.29
C HIS A 149 -5.30 8.01 6.71
N LYS A 150 -6.23 8.96 6.86
CA LYS A 150 -6.72 9.40 8.18
C LYS A 150 -7.38 8.26 8.95
N ILE A 151 -8.26 7.48 8.32
CA ILE A 151 -8.96 6.36 8.98
C ILE A 151 -7.96 5.27 9.37
N LEU A 152 -7.11 4.85 8.43
CA LEU A 152 -6.16 3.76 8.62
C LEU A 152 -5.15 4.08 9.74
N PHE A 153 -4.58 5.27 9.71
CA PHE A 153 -3.52 5.66 10.64
C PHE A 153 -4.06 6.09 12.01
N ALA A 154 -5.28 6.62 12.09
CA ALA A 154 -5.96 6.79 13.38
C ALA A 154 -6.20 5.45 14.09
N ALA A 155 -6.43 4.37 13.33
CA ALA A 155 -6.53 3.02 13.85
C ALA A 155 -5.15 2.35 14.14
N GLY A 156 -4.05 3.08 13.97
CA GLY A 156 -2.68 2.60 14.24
C GLY A 156 -2.20 1.53 13.25
N LYS A 157 -2.80 1.46 12.07
CA LYS A 157 -2.44 0.53 10.97
C LYS A 157 -1.44 1.18 10.02
N TRP A 158 -0.75 0.38 9.22
CA TRP A 158 0.28 0.85 8.28
C TRP A 158 -0.11 0.54 6.83
N ALA A 159 0.59 1.15 5.87
CA ALA A 159 0.30 0.96 4.45
C ALA A 159 1.53 0.67 3.60
N LEU A 160 1.30 0.19 2.38
CA LEU A 160 2.30 0.05 1.34
C LEU A 160 1.81 0.66 0.03
N GLU A 161 2.67 1.44 -0.60
CA GLU A 161 2.34 2.09 -1.88
C GLU A 161 3.38 1.74 -2.93
N CYS A 162 3.03 2.00 -4.20
CA CYS A 162 3.86 1.69 -5.36
C CYS A 162 4.34 0.23 -5.38
N LEU A 163 3.47 -0.72 -5.00
CA LEU A 163 3.73 -2.14 -5.13
C LEU A 163 3.80 -2.57 -6.60
N CYS A 164 4.42 -3.72 -6.84
CA CYS A 164 4.50 -4.34 -8.17
C CYS A 164 4.14 -5.82 -8.10
N ASN A 165 3.90 -6.44 -9.26
CA ASN A 165 3.66 -7.87 -9.42
C ASN A 165 2.48 -8.44 -8.60
N LEU A 166 1.51 -7.61 -8.23
CA LEU A 166 0.33 -8.08 -7.49
C LEU A 166 -0.52 -9.08 -8.27
N HIS A 167 -0.51 -9.01 -9.61
CA HIS A 167 -1.15 -10.00 -10.50
C HIS A 167 -0.59 -11.43 -10.34
N SER A 168 0.63 -11.58 -9.80
CA SER A 168 1.27 -12.89 -9.60
C SER A 168 0.89 -13.54 -8.27
N LEU A 169 0.16 -12.84 -7.40
CA LEU A 169 -0.26 -13.36 -6.10
C LEU A 169 -1.60 -14.10 -6.21
N PRO A 170 -1.79 -15.22 -5.51
CA PRO A 170 -3.11 -15.83 -5.39
C PRO A 170 -4.05 -14.91 -4.60
N PRO A 171 -5.38 -15.04 -4.78
CA PRO A 171 -6.35 -14.24 -4.01
C PRO A 171 -6.19 -14.39 -2.49
N GLN A 172 -5.77 -15.57 -2.02
CA GLN A 172 -5.49 -15.88 -0.61
C GLN A 172 -4.31 -16.84 -0.45
N GLY A 173 -3.78 -16.94 0.76
CA GLY A 173 -2.73 -17.91 1.13
C GLY A 173 -1.30 -17.39 1.02
N ALA A 174 -1.13 -16.17 0.48
CA ALA A 174 0.17 -15.51 0.47
C ALA A 174 0.54 -14.97 1.86
N TRP A 175 1.84 -14.92 2.16
CA TRP A 175 2.40 -14.21 3.31
C TRP A 175 3.25 -13.05 2.86
N LEU A 176 2.98 -11.87 3.37
CA LEU A 176 3.71 -10.65 3.09
C LEU A 176 4.86 -10.47 4.07
N LEU A 177 6.01 -10.06 3.55
CA LEU A 177 7.19 -9.67 4.30
C LEU A 177 7.66 -8.30 3.86
N VAL A 178 7.86 -7.41 4.83
CA VAL A 178 8.27 -6.03 4.56
C VAL A 178 9.60 -5.74 5.22
N GLY A 179 10.64 -5.65 4.39
CA GLY A 179 11.96 -5.18 4.80
C GLY A 179 12.02 -3.66 4.83
N ALA A 180 11.57 -3.06 5.94
CA ALA A 180 11.69 -1.62 6.20
C ALA A 180 12.85 -1.31 7.14
N ILE A 181 13.57 -0.20 6.91
CA ILE A 181 14.63 0.25 7.82
C ILE A 181 13.95 0.91 9.04
N PRO A 182 14.28 0.51 10.29
CA PRO A 182 13.65 1.05 11.50
C PRO A 182 14.22 2.45 11.85
N LEU A 183 14.02 3.43 10.95
CA LEU A 183 14.43 4.80 11.17
C LEU A 183 13.53 5.48 12.20
N ARG A 184 14.15 6.02 13.26
CA ARG A 184 13.44 6.74 14.32
C ARG A 184 12.81 8.00 13.76
N LYS A 185 11.58 8.30 14.19
CA LYS A 185 10.80 9.48 13.79
C LYS A 185 10.36 9.50 12.32
N ALA A 186 10.69 8.46 11.54
CA ALA A 186 10.29 8.40 10.15
C ALA A 186 8.78 8.15 10.03
N THR A 187 8.14 8.89 9.13
CA THR A 187 6.71 8.77 8.80
C THR A 187 6.46 7.75 7.70
N GLY A 188 7.48 7.47 6.90
CA GLY A 188 7.56 6.33 5.99
C GLY A 188 9.01 6.01 5.64
N PHE A 189 9.24 4.94 4.89
CA PHE A 189 10.55 4.68 4.28
C PHE A 189 10.45 3.67 3.13
N PRO A 190 11.30 3.77 2.09
CA PRO A 190 11.34 2.74 1.06
C PRO A 190 11.59 1.36 1.64
N ALA A 191 10.87 0.38 1.12
CA ALA A 191 10.85 -0.96 1.67
C ALA A 191 11.05 -2.01 0.57
N ARG A 192 11.76 -3.09 0.91
CA ARG A 192 11.77 -4.28 0.08
C ARG A 192 10.61 -5.18 0.49
N VAL A 193 9.59 -5.21 -0.36
CA VAL A 193 8.38 -6.02 -0.14
C VAL A 193 8.50 -7.33 -0.92
N PHE A 194 8.18 -8.45 -0.29
CA PHE A 194 8.14 -9.77 -0.92
C PHE A 194 6.99 -10.60 -0.35
N ALA A 195 6.50 -11.55 -1.16
CA ALA A 195 5.46 -12.46 -0.76
C ALA A 195 5.95 -13.91 -0.87
N LEU A 196 5.63 -14.73 0.13
CA LEU A 196 5.70 -16.18 0.04
C LEU A 196 4.36 -16.68 -0.46
N VAL A 197 4.36 -17.42 -1.56
CA VAL A 197 3.17 -18.03 -2.16
C VAL A 197 3.17 -19.54 -1.90
N PRO A 198 1.99 -20.18 -1.76
CA PRO A 198 1.86 -21.62 -1.56
C PRO A 198 2.43 -22.48 -2.70
#